data_AF-A0A966KEN8-F1
#
_entry.id   AF-A0A966KEN8-F1
#
_cell.length_a   1.000
_cell.length_b   1.000
_cell.length_c   1.000
_cell.angle_alpha   90.00
_cell.angle_beta   90.00
_cell.angle_gamma   90.00
#
_symmetry.space_group_name_H-M   'P 1'
#
loop_
_entity.id
_entity.type
_entity.pdbx_description
1 polymer ?
#
loop_
_entity_poly.entity_id
_entity_poly.type
_entity_poly.pdbx_seq_one_letter_code
_entity_poly.pdbx_strand_id
1 'polypeptide(L)'
;MVCKDEQHTLGPSILADQLRRRGHSVKFLHSANSKELITLCKDHMFSAVLFSCSGHHSIDYITKSINLIKQEVAQKPLIFLGGKILDLEPEIKDKVDADGFSNDIDVVISKIENYKASEPAFYLKNGASK
;
A
#
# COMPACT_ATOMS: atom_id res chain seq x y z
N MET A 1 0.64 -6.52 0.66
CA MET A 1 0.38 -7.13 1.98
C MET A 1 -0.97 -7.82 1.95
N VAL A 2 -1.10 -8.99 2.56
CA VAL A 2 -2.39 -9.68 2.76
C VAL A 2 -2.78 -9.54 4.24
N CYS A 3 -3.97 -9.00 4.51
CA CYS A 3 -4.48 -8.81 5.86
C CYS A 3 -4.77 -10.16 6.55
N LYS A 4 -4.77 -10.18 7.89
CA LYS A 4 -4.89 -11.41 8.71
C LYS A 4 -6.15 -12.25 8.41
N ASP A 5 -7.23 -11.62 7.97
CA ASP A 5 -8.51 -12.26 7.68
C ASP A 5 -8.87 -12.26 6.17
N GLU A 6 -7.90 -11.91 5.31
CA GLU A 6 -8.08 -11.86 3.86
C GLU A 6 -7.47 -13.12 3.22
N GLN A 7 -8.31 -13.95 2.59
CA GLN A 7 -7.85 -15.15 1.85
C GLN A 7 -7.39 -14.84 0.41
N HIS A 8 -7.62 -13.60 -0.07
CA HIS A 8 -7.27 -13.18 -1.42
C HIS A 8 -5.76 -12.90 -1.54
N THR A 9 -4.99 -13.95 -1.85
CA THR A 9 -3.53 -13.86 -2.05
C THR A 9 -3.13 -13.55 -3.48
N LEU A 10 -4.03 -13.76 -4.45
CA LEU A 10 -3.70 -13.67 -5.88
C LEU A 10 -3.26 -12.27 -6.29
N GLY A 11 -4.04 -11.23 -5.99
CA GLY A 11 -3.70 -9.84 -6.33
C GLY A 11 -2.35 -9.42 -5.76
N PRO A 12 -2.10 -9.57 -4.46
CA PRO A 12 -0.80 -9.35 -3.84
C PRO A 12 0.35 -10.16 -4.46
N SER A 13 0.10 -11.40 -4.87
CA SER A 13 1.13 -12.27 -5.47
C SER A 13 1.48 -11.80 -6.89
N ILE A 14 0.49 -11.43 -7.69
CA ILE A 14 0.69 -10.83 -9.01
C ILE A 14 1.48 -9.54 -8.88
N LEU A 15 1.10 -8.66 -7.95
CA LEU A 15 1.82 -7.42 -7.67
C LEU A 15 3.29 -7.67 -7.31
N ALA A 16 3.55 -8.64 -6.42
CA ALA A 16 4.91 -8.99 -6.03
C ALA A 16 5.73 -9.56 -7.18
N ASP A 17 5.13 -10.39 -8.05
CA ASP A 17 5.79 -10.91 -9.26
C ASP A 17 6.13 -9.77 -10.25
N GLN A 18 5.18 -8.87 -10.52
CA GLN A 18 5.37 -7.74 -11.43
C GLN A 18 6.49 -6.80 -10.97
N LEU A 19 6.57 -6.52 -9.66
CA LEU A 19 7.65 -5.72 -9.07
C LEU A 19 9.01 -6.42 -9.17
N ARG A 20 9.07 -7.73 -8.86
CA ARG A 20 10.32 -8.51 -8.95
C ARG A 20 10.85 -8.60 -10.38
N ARG A 21 9.97 -8.80 -11.37
CA ARG A 21 10.35 -8.81 -12.80
C ARG A 21 10.94 -7.48 -13.28
N ARG A 22 10.58 -6.37 -12.64
CA ARG A 22 11.12 -5.02 -12.89
C ARG A 22 12.37 -4.71 -12.06
N GLY A 23 12.92 -5.70 -11.33
CA GLY A 23 14.17 -5.56 -10.58
C GLY A 23 14.01 -5.02 -9.15
N HIS A 24 12.79 -4.88 -8.64
CA HIS A 24 12.57 -4.42 -7.27
C HIS A 24 12.66 -5.57 -6.25
N SER A 25 13.29 -5.29 -5.10
CA SER A 25 13.27 -6.21 -3.97
C SER A 25 11.92 -6.14 -3.25
N VAL A 26 11.25 -7.29 -3.12
CA VAL A 26 9.89 -7.37 -2.57
C VAL A 26 9.82 -8.36 -1.42
N LYS A 27 9.54 -7.86 -0.22
CA LYS A 27 9.10 -8.67 0.91
C LYS A 27 7.59 -8.87 0.83
N PHE A 28 7.16 -10.11 0.65
CA PHE A 28 5.76 -10.48 0.69
C PHE A 28 5.35 -10.83 2.13
N LEU A 29 4.28 -10.21 2.60
CA LEU A 29 3.68 -10.49 3.91
C LEU A 29 2.28 -11.07 3.70
N HIS A 30 2.09 -12.29 4.22
CA HIS A 30 0.83 -12.99 4.25
C HIS A 30 0.31 -13.06 5.68
N SER A 31 -0.97 -12.74 5.88
CA SER A 31 -1.66 -12.78 7.18
C SER A 31 -0.93 -12.08 8.33
N ALA A 32 -0.13 -11.04 8.01
CA ALA A 32 0.65 -10.33 9.01
C ALA A 32 -0.27 -9.53 9.94
N ASN A 33 0.00 -9.54 11.23
CA ASN A 33 -0.65 -8.61 12.15
C ASN A 33 0.09 -7.24 12.14
N SER A 34 -0.55 -6.19 12.65
CA SER A 34 0.04 -4.85 12.59
C SER A 34 1.38 -4.77 13.33
N LYS A 35 1.61 -5.52 14.43
CA LYS A 35 2.90 -5.49 15.13
C LYS A 35 4.04 -6.02 14.27
N GLU A 36 3.82 -7.13 13.57
CA GLU A 36 4.81 -7.71 12.66
C GLU A 36 5.16 -6.75 11.53
N LEU A 37 4.15 -6.09 10.95
CA LEU A 37 4.36 -5.07 9.93
C LEU A 37 5.21 -3.91 10.46
N ILE A 38 4.90 -3.40 11.67
CA ILE A 38 5.65 -2.30 12.28
C ILE A 38 7.08 -2.71 12.59
N THR A 39 7.30 -3.89 13.19
CA THR A 39 8.65 -4.41 13.43
C THR A 39 9.44 -4.49 12.13
N LEU A 40 8.84 -5.05 11.07
CA LEU A 40 9.49 -5.15 9.77
C LEU A 40 9.85 -3.77 9.20
N CYS A 41 8.95 -2.79 9.27
CA CYS A 41 9.20 -1.42 8.82
C CYS A 41 10.24 -0.67 9.68
N LYS A 42 10.44 -1.06 10.94
CA LYS A 42 11.50 -0.51 11.81
C LYS A 42 12.86 -1.14 11.51
N ASP A 43 12.87 -2.44 11.25
CA ASP A 43 14.10 -3.22 11.04
C ASP A 43 14.65 -3.06 9.62
N HIS A 44 13.83 -2.59 8.67
CA HIS A 44 14.20 -2.43 7.28
C HIS A 44 13.73 -1.10 6.69
N MET A 45 14.54 -0.55 5.79
CA MET A 45 14.22 0.68 5.05
C MET A 45 13.43 0.38 3.79
N PHE A 46 12.11 0.23 3.90
CA PHE A 46 11.25 0.12 2.71
C PHE A 46 11.01 1.47 2.06
N SER A 47 11.07 1.52 0.73
CA SER A 47 10.63 2.68 -0.05
C SER A 47 9.10 2.81 -0.05
N ALA A 48 8.39 1.67 0.00
CA ALA A 48 6.93 1.65 -0.01
C ALA A 48 6.33 0.43 0.69
N VAL A 49 5.12 0.60 1.20
CA VAL A 49 4.21 -0.45 1.69
C VAL A 49 2.95 -0.43 0.83
N LEU A 50 2.65 -1.56 0.20
CA LEU A 50 1.49 -1.71 -0.70
C LEU A 50 0.45 -2.63 -0.06
N PHE A 51 -0.73 -2.08 0.20
CA PHE A 51 -1.91 -2.81 0.66
C PHE A 51 -2.77 -3.20 -0.53
N SER A 52 -3.21 -4.45 -0.58
CA SER A 52 -4.26 -4.90 -1.49
C SER A 52 -5.48 -5.23 -0.66
N CYS A 53 -6.61 -4.63 -0.98
CA CYS A 53 -7.84 -4.76 -0.24
C CYS A 53 -8.97 -5.12 -1.19
N SER A 54 -9.61 -6.26 -0.94
CA SER A 54 -10.67 -6.77 -1.83
C SER A 54 -12.08 -6.44 -1.33
N GLY A 55 -12.22 -5.92 -0.11
CA GLY A 55 -13.51 -5.55 0.47
C GLY A 55 -13.40 -4.89 1.85
N HIS A 56 -14.54 -4.41 2.37
CA HIS A 56 -14.61 -3.52 3.54
C HIS A 56 -14.05 -4.09 4.84
N HIS A 57 -14.07 -5.42 5.02
CA HIS A 57 -13.62 -6.10 6.24
C HIS A 57 -12.16 -5.79 6.61
N SER A 58 -11.32 -5.43 5.63
CA SER A 58 -9.90 -5.14 5.83
C SER A 58 -9.61 -3.65 6.10
N ILE A 59 -10.58 -2.74 5.93
CA ILE A 59 -10.35 -1.29 6.03
C ILE A 59 -9.86 -0.89 7.42
N ASP A 60 -10.54 -1.32 8.48
CA ASP A 60 -10.17 -0.94 9.86
C ASP A 60 -8.74 -1.35 10.19
N TYR A 61 -8.35 -2.55 9.77
CA TYR A 61 -6.99 -3.05 9.96
C TYR A 61 -5.96 -2.26 9.13
N ILE A 62 -6.29 -1.91 7.88
CA ILE A 62 -5.41 -1.10 7.02
C ILE A 62 -5.23 0.28 7.64
N THR A 63 -6.31 0.96 8.01
CA THR A 63 -6.27 2.28 8.66
C THR A 63 -5.44 2.25 9.94
N LYS A 64 -5.65 1.26 10.80
CA LYS A 64 -4.84 1.08 12.02
C LYS A 64 -3.36 0.88 11.69
N SER A 65 -3.06 0.03 10.72
CA SER A 65 -1.68 -0.30 10.33
C SER A 65 -0.95 0.93 9.75
N ILE A 66 -1.62 1.71 8.92
CA ILE A 66 -1.10 2.96 8.36
C ILE A 66 -0.80 3.97 9.47
N ASN A 67 -1.73 4.16 10.40
CA ASN A 67 -1.55 5.08 11.53
C ASN A 67 -0.34 4.67 12.38
N LEU A 68 -0.20 3.38 12.68
CA LEU A 68 0.95 2.87 13.43
C LEU A 68 2.27 3.06 12.67
N ILE A 69 2.30 2.84 11.35
CA ILE A 69 3.50 3.11 10.54
C ILE A 69 3.88 4.59 10.65
N LYS A 70 2.91 5.48 10.45
CA LYS A 70 3.12 6.93 10.48
C LYS A 70 3.52 7.45 11.86
N GLN A 71 3.15 6.77 12.94
CA GLN A 71 3.48 7.15 14.32
C GLN A 71 4.81 6.57 14.80
N GLU A 72 5.11 5.32 14.44
CA GLU A 72 6.20 4.57 15.07
C GLU A 72 7.44 4.38 14.20
N VAL A 73 7.33 4.57 12.88
CA VAL A 73 8.45 4.39 11.95
C VAL A 73 9.10 5.73 11.66
N ALA A 74 10.38 5.87 12.00
CA ALA A 74 11.13 7.11 11.85
C ALA A 74 11.25 7.53 10.36
N GLN A 75 11.62 6.60 9.49
CA GLN A 75 11.69 6.80 8.05
C GLN A 75 10.47 6.16 7.40
N LYS A 76 9.43 6.97 7.17
CA LYS A 76 8.12 6.49 6.74
C LYS A 76 8.19 6.05 5.27
N PRO A 77 7.85 4.78 4.95
CA PRO A 77 7.68 4.37 3.56
C PRO A 77 6.47 5.08 2.96
N LEU A 78 6.44 5.23 1.63
CA LEU A 78 5.21 5.59 0.95
C LEU A 78 4.16 4.47 1.09
N ILE A 79 2.92 4.84 1.35
CA ILE A 79 1.83 3.92 1.61
C ILE A 79 0.84 3.97 0.45
N PHE A 80 0.61 2.83 -0.19
CA PHE A 80 -0.36 2.71 -1.28
C PHE A 80 -1.47 1.72 -0.94
N LEU A 81 -2.71 2.06 -1.32
CA LEU A 81 -3.86 1.17 -1.27
C LEU A 81 -4.34 0.83 -2.69
N GLY A 82 -4.44 -0.45 -2.98
CA GLY A 82 -5.03 -0.98 -4.21
C GLY A 82 -6.01 -2.11 -3.93
N GLY A 83 -6.48 -2.73 -5.00
CA GLY A 83 -7.45 -3.81 -5.00
C GLY A 83 -8.87 -3.35 -5.34
N LYS A 84 -9.78 -4.30 -5.30
CA LYS A 84 -11.21 -4.11 -5.65
C LYS A 84 -11.90 -3.11 -4.74
N ILE A 85 -11.36 -2.82 -3.55
CA ILE A 85 -11.94 -1.82 -2.66
C ILE A 85 -12.06 -0.44 -3.31
N LEU A 86 -11.17 -0.09 -4.25
CA LEU A 86 -11.22 1.19 -4.94
C LEU A 86 -12.49 1.35 -5.79
N ASP A 87 -13.05 0.23 -6.26
CA ASP A 87 -14.31 0.21 -7.01
C ASP A 87 -15.52 0.11 -6.08
N LEU A 88 -15.38 -0.63 -4.98
CA LEU A 88 -16.46 -0.89 -4.01
C LEU A 88 -16.71 0.29 -3.06
N GLU A 89 -15.71 1.13 -2.83
CA GLU A 89 -15.76 2.25 -1.90
C GLU A 89 -15.08 3.49 -2.52
N PRO A 90 -15.78 4.23 -3.40
CA PRO A 90 -15.21 5.41 -4.07
C PRO A 90 -14.75 6.52 -3.11
N GLU A 91 -15.29 6.54 -1.88
CA GLU A 91 -14.94 7.48 -0.81
C GLU A 91 -13.81 6.97 0.10
N ILE A 92 -13.14 5.85 -0.24
CA ILE A 92 -12.08 5.27 0.60
C ILE A 92 -10.91 6.23 0.86
N LYS A 93 -10.67 7.15 -0.08
CA LYS A 93 -9.68 8.23 0.03
C LYS A 93 -9.92 9.20 1.19
N ASP A 94 -11.17 9.32 1.63
CA ASP A 94 -11.57 10.18 2.75
C ASP A 94 -11.53 9.40 4.08
N LYS A 95 -11.37 8.07 4.02
CA LYS A 95 -11.37 7.14 5.17
C LYS A 95 -9.99 6.62 5.55
N VAL A 96 -9.06 6.60 4.60
CA VAL A 96 -7.74 5.99 4.76
C VAL A 96 -6.66 7.03 4.44
N ASP A 97 -5.72 7.22 5.36
CA ASP A 97 -4.61 8.16 5.19
C ASP A 97 -3.42 7.53 4.43
N ALA A 98 -3.65 7.05 3.20
CA ALA A 98 -2.61 6.53 2.33
C ALA A 98 -2.03 7.63 1.42
N ASP A 99 -0.78 7.48 0.99
CA ASP A 99 -0.10 8.42 0.09
C ASP A 99 -0.55 8.27 -1.37
N GLY A 100 -1.16 7.13 -1.73
CA GLY A 100 -1.72 6.90 -3.05
C GLY A 100 -2.73 5.75 -3.12
N PHE A 101 -3.64 5.84 -4.10
CA PHE A 101 -4.68 4.85 -4.36
C PHE A 101 -4.62 4.45 -5.83
N SER A 102 -4.28 3.20 -6.14
CA SER A 102 -4.13 2.76 -7.53
C SER A 102 -4.19 1.23 -7.67
N ASN A 103 -4.75 0.78 -8.79
CA ASN A 103 -4.60 -0.59 -9.30
C ASN A 103 -3.52 -0.68 -10.41
N ASP A 104 -3.03 0.46 -10.88
CA ASP A 104 -1.96 0.55 -11.87
C ASP A 104 -0.60 0.56 -11.15
N ILE A 105 0.18 -0.48 -11.42
CA ILE A 105 1.50 -0.68 -10.83
C ILE A 105 2.54 0.31 -11.38
N ASP A 106 2.45 0.70 -12.65
CA ASP A 106 3.42 1.60 -13.27
C ASP A 106 3.26 3.01 -12.69
N VAL A 107 2.02 3.40 -12.35
CA VAL A 107 1.74 4.62 -11.57
C VAL A 107 2.39 4.57 -10.17
N VAL A 108 2.28 3.43 -9.48
CA VAL A 108 2.88 3.25 -8.14
C VAL A 108 4.41 3.31 -8.22
N ILE A 109 5.03 2.59 -9.16
CA ILE A 109 6.49 2.56 -9.36
C ILE A 109 6.99 3.96 -9.69
N SER A 110 6.38 4.63 -10.67
CA SER A 110 6.75 6.00 -11.06
C SER A 110 6.69 6.94 -9.86
N LYS A 111 5.69 6.82 -8.98
CA LYS A 111 5.62 7.63 -7.77
C LYS A 111 6.74 7.33 -6.79
N ILE A 112 7.10 6.07 -6.58
CA ILE A 112 8.20 5.64 -5.70
C ILE A 112 9.54 6.17 -6.21
N GLU A 113 9.81 6.04 -7.51
CA GLU A 113 11.08 6.46 -8.12
C GLU A 113 11.27 7.98 -8.14
N ASN A 114 10.17 8.72 -8.33
CA ASN A 114 10.18 10.18 -8.31
C ASN A 114 10.02 10.77 -6.90
N TYR A 115 9.81 9.94 -5.88
CA TYR A 115 9.64 10.42 -4.52
C TYR A 115 10.96 11.00 -3.98
N LYS A 116 10.92 12.30 -3.71
CA LYS A 116 11.93 12.98 -2.91
C LYS A 116 11.36 13.16 -1.52
N ALA A 117 12.10 12.75 -0.48
CA ALA A 117 11.67 12.80 0.92
C ALA A 117 11.21 14.19 1.44
N SER A 118 11.39 15.24 0.64
CA SER A 118 11.02 16.63 0.90
C SER A 118 9.66 17.07 0.32
N GLU A 119 8.94 16.22 -0.43
CA GLU A 119 7.65 16.59 -1.02
C GLU A 119 6.46 15.94 -0.28
N PRO A 120 5.38 16.70 0.00
CA PRO A 120 4.20 16.16 0.68
C PRO A 120 3.42 15.15 -0.19
N ALA A 121 2.60 14.30 0.45
CA ALA A 121 1.73 13.36 -0.24
C ALA A 121 0.76 14.08 -1.19
N PHE A 122 0.68 13.62 -2.46
CA PHE A 122 -0.18 14.23 -3.48
C PHE A 122 -1.20 13.20 -3.99
N TYR A 123 -2.47 13.59 -3.96
CA TYR A 123 -3.60 12.82 -4.48
C TYR A 123 -3.57 12.72 -6.01
N LEU A 124 -3.62 11.50 -6.53
CA LEU A 124 -3.75 11.25 -7.97
C LEU A 124 -5.21 11.41 -8.39
N LYS A 125 -5.49 12.34 -9.31
CA LYS A 125 -6.72 12.32 -10.09
C LYS A 125 -6.56 11.26 -11.18
N ASN A 126 -7.53 10.36 -11.31
CA ASN A 126 -7.66 9.52 -12.50
C ASN A 126 -7.85 10.44 -13.72
N GLY A 127 -6.78 10.61 -14.48
CA GLY A 127 -6.81 11.26 -15.77
C GLY A 127 -7.16 10.23 -16.83
N ALA A 128 -8.44 10.07 -17.12
CA ALA A 128 -8.96 9.95 -18.48
C ALA A 128 -10.49 9.91 -18.46
N SER A 129 -11.06 11.08 -18.71
CA SER A 129 -12.28 11.16 -19.50
C SER A 129 -11.97 10.62 -20.89
N LYS A 130 -12.71 9.59 -21.32
CA LYS A 130 -13.37 9.52 -22.62
C LYS A 130 -14.50 8.51 -22.54
#